data_AF-A0AAN1CRL6-F1
#
_entry.id   AF-A0AAN1CRL6-F1
#
_cell.length_a   1.000
_cell.length_b   1.000
_cell.length_c   1.000
_cell.angle_alpha   90.00
_cell.angle_beta   90.00
_cell.angle_gamma   90.00
#
_symmetry.space_group_name_H-M   'P 1'
#
loop_
_entity.id
_entity.type
_entity.pdbx_description
1 polymer ?
#
loop_
_entity_poly.entity_id
_entity_poly.type
_entity_poly.pdbx_seq_one_letter_code
_entity_poly.pdbx_strand_id
1 'polypeptide(L)' 'MDWNQNTVQVEISAEHIERLILDGHLCASQVKCLNSESKQKVWQMCLNICGKKMCRLHCLQTSHSTIETQRKIE' A
#
# COMPACT_ATOMS: atom_id res chain seq x y z
N MET A 1 -32.59 2.93 1.91
CA MET A 1 -31.22 3.46 1.74
C MET A 1 -30.69 3.73 3.14
N ASP A 2 -29.96 2.77 3.70
CA ASP A 2 -29.46 2.81 5.06
C ASP A 2 -28.22 3.72 5.13
N TRP A 3 -28.44 5.00 5.41
CA TRP A 3 -27.37 5.96 5.62
C TRP A 3 -26.71 5.69 6.98
N ASN A 4 -25.42 5.33 6.97
CA ASN A 4 -24.64 5.31 8.20
C ASN A 4 -24.37 6.77 8.62
N GLN A 5 -24.92 7.20 9.76
CA GLN A 5 -24.74 8.56 10.29
C GLN A 5 -23.27 8.91 10.61
N ASN A 6 -22.38 7.91 10.64
CA ASN A 6 -20.95 8.08 10.83
C ASN A 6 -20.13 8.09 9.53
N THR A 7 -20.75 8.19 8.34
CA THR A 7 -20.02 8.27 7.07
C THR A 7 -20.42 9.49 6.26
N VAL A 8 -19.44 10.12 5.62
CA VAL A 8 -19.65 11.24 4.69
C VAL A 8 -19.30 10.76 3.28
N GLN A 9 -20.18 11.03 2.32
CA GLN A 9 -19.88 10.82 0.91
C GLN A 9 -19.13 12.03 0.38
N VAL A 10 -17.90 11.81 -0.10
CA VAL A 10 -17.03 12.86 -0.63
C VAL A 10 -16.36 12.38 -1.91
N GLU A 11 -16.09 13.32 -2.81
CA GLU A 11 -15.21 13.09 -3.94
C GLU A 11 -13.82 13.65 -3.63
N ILE A 12 -12.79 12.90 -4.01
CA ILE A 12 -11.39 13.26 -3.81
C ILE A 12 -10.60 12.80 -5.03
N SER A 13 -9.63 13.59 -5.46
CA SER A 13 -8.81 13.26 -6.62
C SER A 13 -8.07 11.93 -6.42
N ALA A 14 -7.97 11.12 -7.48
CA ALA A 14 -7.29 9.83 -7.45
C ALA A 14 -5.84 9.93 -6.96
N GLU A 15 -5.13 10.99 -7.35
CA GLU A 15 -3.75 11.27 -6.91
C GLU A 15 -3.65 11.46 -5.39
N HIS A 16 -4.61 12.15 -4.78
CA HIS A 16 -4.65 12.29 -3.32
C HIS A 16 -4.89 10.96 -2.61
N ILE A 17 -5.80 10.12 -3.15
CA ILE A 17 -6.02 8.77 -2.61
C ILE A 17 -4.72 7.95 -2.69
N GLU A 18 -4.03 8.00 -3.83
CA GLU A 18 -2.78 7.27 -4.03
C GLU A 18 -1.72 7.65 -2.99
N ARG A 19 -1.54 8.96 -2.74
CA ARG A 19 -0.64 9.45 -1.68
C ARG A 19 -1.02 8.94 -0.30
N LEU A 20 -2.30 9.03 0.06
CA LEU A 20 -2.78 8.55 1.37
C LEU A 20 -2.55 7.04 1.56
N ILE A 21 -2.72 6.24 0.50
CA ILE A 21 -2.41 4.81 0.52
C ILE A 21 -0.90 4.58 0.63
N LEU A 22 -0.09 5.35 -0.11
CA LEU A 22 1.36 5.24 -0.12
C LEU A 22 1.96 5.53 1.25
N ASP A 23 1.49 6.59 1.92
CA ASP A 23 1.94 7.02 3.24
C ASP A 23 1.38 6.13 4.36
N GLY A 24 0.38 5.29 4.07
CA GLY A 24 -0.22 4.36 5.03
C GLY A 24 -1.32 4.98 5.89
N HIS A 25 -1.81 6.17 5.53
CA HIS A 25 -2.94 6.82 6.19
C HIS A 25 -4.30 6.26 5.77
N LEU A 26 -4.37 5.58 4.62
CA LEU A 26 -5.60 5.01 4.09
C LEU A 26 -5.39 3.58 3.60
N CYS A 27 -6.24 2.65 4.05
CA CYS A 27 -6.30 1.30 3.49
C CYS A 27 -7.45 1.19 2.49
N ALA A 28 -7.21 0.55 1.34
CA ALA A 28 -8.25 0.34 0.33
C ALA A 28 -9.47 -0.47 0.85
N SER A 29 -9.31 -1.27 1.91
CA SER A 29 -10.42 -2.00 2.54
C SER A 29 -11.39 -1.12 3.33
N GLN A 30 -10.93 0.07 3.76
CA GLN A 30 -11.72 1.02 4.54
C GLN A 30 -12.52 1.99 3.65
N VAL A 31 -12.22 2.02 2.35
CA VAL A 31 -12.86 2.94 1.40
C VAL A 31 -14.11 2.31 0.81
N LYS A 32 -15.27 2.93 1.09
CA LYS A 32 -16.52 2.65 0.37
C LYS A 32 -16.61 3.55 -0.85
N CYS A 33 -16.45 2.96 -2.03
CA CYS A 33 -16.52 3.69 -3.30
C CYS A 33 -17.97 3.85 -3.76
N LEU A 34 -18.29 5.02 -4.34
CA LEU A 34 -19.64 5.34 -4.84
C LEU A 34 -20.01 4.54 -6.10
N ASN A 35 -19.02 4.13 -6.88
CA ASN A 35 -19.21 3.33 -8.09
C ASN A 35 -18.10 2.27 -8.24
N SER A 36 -18.35 1.31 -9.14
CA SER A 36 -17.45 0.18 -9.42
C SER A 36 -16.12 0.63 -10.03
N GLU A 37 -16.14 1.65 -10.88
CA GLU A 37 -14.94 2.21 -11.50
C GLU A 37 -13.96 2.77 -10.45
N SER A 38 -14.47 3.58 -9.52
CA SER A 38 -13.68 4.12 -8.41
C SER A 38 -13.12 2.99 -7.52
N LYS A 39 -13.93 1.96 -7.24
CA LYS A 39 -13.48 0.79 -6.47
C LYS A 39 -12.30 0.09 -7.14
N GLN A 40 -12.43 -0.18 -8.43
CA GLN A 40 -11.37 -0.83 -9.20
C GLN A 40 -10.10 0.02 -9.21
N LYS A 41 -10.23 1.34 -9.38
CA LYS A 41 -9.10 2.27 -9.38
C LYS A 41 -8.37 2.27 -8.04
N VAL A 42 -9.09 2.37 -6.92
CA VAL A 42 -8.51 2.33 -5.56
C VAL A 42 -7.80 1.00 -5.29
N TRP A 43 -8.37 -0.13 -5.73
CA TRP A 43 -7.74 -1.44 -5.61
C TRP A 43 -6.45 -1.56 -6.41
N GLN A 44 -6.43 -1.07 -7.65
CA GLN A 44 -5.22 -1.09 -8.47
C GLN A 44 -4.10 -0.22 -7.87
N MET A 45 -4.43 0.96 -7.34
CA MET A 45 -3.45 1.79 -6.60
C MET A 45 -2.84 1.02 -5.43
N CYS A 46 -3.68 0.40 -4.61
CA CYS A 46 -3.24 -0.39 -3.46
C CYS A 46 -2.35 -1.58 -3.87
N LEU A 47 -2.74 -2.34 -4.90
CA LEU A 47 -1.96 -3.47 -5.41
C LEU A 47 -0.58 -3.02 -5.91
N ASN A 48 -0.53 -1.93 -6.67
CA ASN A 48 0.72 -1.39 -7.21
C ASN A 48 1.66 -0.92 -6.10
N ILE A 49 1.12 -0.20 -5.10
CA ILE A 49 1.91 0.31 -3.97
C ILE A 49 2.43 -0.85 -3.11
N CYS A 50 1.55 -1.77 -2.70
CA CYS A 50 1.94 -2.90 -1.85
C CYS A 50 2.89 -3.85 -2.58
N GLY A 51 2.67 -4.11 -3.87
CA GLY A 51 3.57 -4.90 -4.70
C GLY A 51 4.97 -4.30 -4.76
N LYS A 52 5.08 -2.99 -5.04
CA LYS A 52 6.37 -2.29 -5.04
C LYS A 52 7.08 -2.33 -3.68
N LYS A 53 6.34 -2.12 -2.58
CA LYS A 53 6.89 -2.22 -1.21
C LYS A 53 7.43 -3.62 -0.93
N MET A 54 6.68 -4.66 -1.28
CA MET A 54 7.10 -6.06 -1.09
C MET A 54 8.33 -6.41 -1.93
N CYS A 55 8.36 -6.02 -3.21
CA CYS A 55 9.53 -6.21 -4.06
C CYS A 55 10.76 -5.50 -3.49
N ARG A 56 10.63 -4.25 -3.02
CA ARG A 56 11.73 -3.52 -2.39
C ARG A 56 12.27 -4.26 -1.17
N LEU A 57 11.41 -4.72 -0.27
CA LEU A 57 11.81 -5.50 0.91
C LEU A 57 12.57 -6.77 0.52
N HIS A 58 12.08 -7.49 -0.50
CA HIS A 58 12.71 -8.71 -0.98
C HIS A 58 14.10 -8.44 -1.60
N CYS A 59 14.25 -7.39 -2.40
CA CYS A 59 15.53 -7.01 -3.01
C CYS A 59 16.57 -6.55 -1.98
N LEU A 60 16.16 -5.83 -0.91
CA LEU A 60 17.08 -5.43 0.15
C LEU A 60 17.56 -6.62 0.99
N GLN A 61 16.73 -7.65 1.18
CA GLN A 61 17.13 -8.86 1.90
C GLN A 61 18.22 -9.65 1.17
N THR A 62 18.29 -9.58 -0.15
CA THR A 62 19.31 -10.28 -0.94
C THR A 62 20.69 -9.62 -0.86
N SER A 63 20.79 -8.40 -0.34
CA SER A 63 22.05 -7.64 -0.28
C SER A 63 22.85 -7.83 1.02
N HIS A 64 22.36 -8.60 1.99
CA HIS A 64 22.92 -8.69 3.35
C HIS A 64 23.53 -10.06 3.70
N SER A 65 23.85 -10.90 2.71
CA SER A 65 24.36 -12.27 2.93
C SER A 65 25.88 -12.43 2.76
N THR A 66 26.69 -11.36 2.77
CA THR A 66 28.12 -11.48 2.41
C THR A 66 29.15 -10.99 3.44
N ILE A 67 28.84 -10.80 4.73
CA ILE A 67 29.91 -10.44 5.69
C ILE A 67 29.74 -11.09 7.07
N GLU A 68 29.88 -12.42 7.18
CA GLU A 68 30.26 -13.08 8.45
C GLU A 68 31.01 -14.39 8.20
N THR A 69 32.22 -14.36 7.66
CA THR A 69 33.19 -15.45 7.89
C THR A 69 34.61 -14.93 7.68
N GLN A 70 35.29 -14.51 8.75
CA GLN A 70 36.76 -14.61 8.88
C GLN A 70 37.23 -14.16 10.27
N ARG A 71 37.41 -15.12 11.18
CA ARG A 71 38.55 -15.23 12.11
C ARG A 71 38.43 -16.50 12.96
N LYS A 72 39.11 -17.56 12.55
CA LYS A 72 39.76 -18.46 13.49
C LYS A 72 41.07 -18.93 12.89
N ILE A 73 42.13 -18.28 13.34
CA ILE A 73 43.52 -18.68 13.20
C ILE A 73 43.74 -19.67 14.34
N GLU A 74 44.03 -20.94 14.03
CA GLU A 74 45.02 -21.76 14.72
C GLU A 74 45.38 -22.97 13.84
#